data_AF-A0A0F9L064-F1
#
_entry.id   AF-A0A0F9L064-F1
#
_cell.length_a   1.000
_cell.length_b   1.000
_cell.length_c   1.000
_cell.angle_alpha   90.00
_cell.angle_beta   90.00
_cell.angle_gamma   90.00
#
_symmetry.space_group_name_H-M   'P 1'
#
loop_
_entity.id
_entity.type
_entity.pdbx_description
1 polymer ?
#
loop_
_entity_poly.entity_id
_entity_poly.type
_entity_poly.pdbx_seq_one_letter_code
_entity_poly.pdbx_strand_id
1 'polypeptide(L)'
;MIFFDAARWRGATIVVALCGSLASCAALSPAPNLTSDEKKALSTSLNEKYQAYQDCMASESDRFSHITSASPSDIAKGAQAGCEAAFKSYQKAVTKQFTAFVSSAGQAEAQSRADQHASDAKDHIWGHVIQRVLIQRQ
;
A
#
# COMPACT_ATOMS: atom_id res chain seq x y z
N MET A 1 -34.17 22.09 44.73
CA MET A 1 -33.88 23.47 44.28
C MET A 1 -33.65 24.35 45.51
N ILE A 2 -32.85 25.41 45.35
CA ILE A 2 -32.43 26.46 46.31
C ILE A 2 -30.92 26.41 46.67
N PHE A 3 -30.15 27.20 45.91
CA PHE A 3 -29.27 28.33 46.30
C PHE A 3 -28.15 28.25 47.37
N PHE A 4 -26.99 28.83 46.97
CA PHE A 4 -25.90 29.52 47.71
C PHE A 4 -25.11 28.75 48.78
N ASP A 5 -23.77 28.67 48.67
CA ASP A 5 -22.80 29.67 49.16
C ASP A 5 -21.38 29.07 49.27
N ALA A 6 -20.37 29.91 49.20
CA ALA A 6 -18.96 29.57 49.26
C ALA A 6 -18.32 30.14 50.54
N ALA A 7 -17.81 29.30 51.44
CA ALA A 7 -16.74 29.65 52.39
C ALA A 7 -16.23 28.39 53.10
N ARG A 8 -15.02 27.90 52.76
CA ARG A 8 -13.75 28.24 53.41
C ARG A 8 -13.60 27.66 54.82
N TRP A 9 -12.99 26.48 54.89
CA TRP A 9 -12.25 26.03 56.07
C TRP A 9 -10.76 25.98 55.73
N ARG A 10 -10.00 26.67 56.57
CA ARG A 10 -8.54 26.78 56.53
C ARG A 10 -7.91 25.47 57.03
N GLY A 11 -6.86 25.02 56.35
CA GLY A 11 -5.73 24.35 56.98
C GLY A 11 -5.77 22.82 57.08
N ALA A 12 -5.32 22.14 56.02
CA ALA A 12 -4.50 20.93 56.12
C ALA A 12 -3.75 20.73 54.79
N THR A 13 -2.43 20.79 54.86
CA THR A 13 -1.50 20.52 53.75
C THR A 13 -1.62 19.05 53.35
N ILE A 14 -2.01 18.76 52.10
CA ILE A 14 -1.76 17.44 51.49
C ILE A 14 -1.13 17.69 50.12
N VAL A 15 0.17 17.46 50.06
CA VAL A 15 0.91 17.26 48.82
C VAL A 15 0.41 15.96 48.21
N VAL A 16 -0.35 16.04 47.13
CA VAL A 16 -0.54 14.90 46.21
C VAL A 16 0.07 15.30 44.88
N ALA A 17 1.30 14.84 44.69
CA ALA A 17 1.90 14.73 43.39
C ALA A 17 1.06 13.77 42.54
N LEU A 18 0.50 14.27 41.44
CA LEU A 18 0.21 13.43 40.27
C LEU A 18 0.70 14.17 39.03
N CYS A 19 2.01 14.07 38.84
CA CYS A 19 2.58 13.93 37.50
C CYS A 19 1.95 12.68 36.85
N GLY A 20 0.77 12.85 36.26
CA GLY A 20 0.03 11.81 35.57
C GLY A 20 0.04 12.05 34.07
N SER A 21 1.23 11.95 33.48
CA SER A 21 1.49 11.29 32.19
C SER A 21 0.30 11.13 31.23
N LEU A 22 0.04 12.16 30.42
CA LEU A 22 -0.47 12.00 29.04
C LEU A 22 0.65 12.25 28.01
N ALA A 23 1.90 12.04 28.41
CA ALA A 23 2.98 11.75 27.49
C ALA A 23 2.89 10.27 27.10
N SER A 24 1.95 9.94 26.21
CA SER A 24 1.92 8.65 25.52
C SER A 24 1.64 8.84 24.04
N CYS A 25 2.37 9.77 23.43
CA CYS A 25 2.90 9.55 22.08
C CYS A 25 4.11 8.59 22.18
N ALA A 26 3.91 7.42 22.79
CA ALA A 26 4.84 6.30 22.68
C ALA A 26 4.35 5.49 21.46
N ALA A 27 5.10 5.25 20.39
CA ALA A 27 6.50 5.45 20.15
C ALA A 27 6.66 5.80 18.66
N LEU A 28 7.12 7.02 18.38
CA LEU A 28 7.80 7.32 17.13
C LEU A 28 9.14 6.59 17.19
N SER A 29 9.11 5.26 17.00
CA SER A 29 10.32 4.54 16.59
C SER A 29 10.80 5.25 15.32
N PRO A 30 12.01 5.82 15.31
CA PRO A 30 12.48 6.55 14.15
C PRO A 30 12.40 5.64 12.92
N ALA A 31 11.85 6.18 11.83
CA ALA A 31 11.86 5.48 10.55
C ALA A 31 13.29 5.05 10.21
N PRO A 32 13.49 3.91 9.53
CA PRO A 32 14.81 3.46 9.13
C PRO A 32 15.53 4.55 8.33
N ASN A 33 16.78 4.88 8.72
CA ASN A 33 17.62 5.81 7.96
C ASN A 33 18.19 5.09 6.73
N LEU A 34 17.37 4.98 5.68
CA LEU A 34 17.81 4.50 4.37
C LEU A 34 18.74 5.53 3.71
N THR A 35 19.87 5.04 3.22
CA THR A 35 20.78 5.80 2.36
C THR A 35 20.10 6.15 1.02
N SER A 36 20.65 7.14 0.31
CA SER A 36 20.15 7.49 -1.03
C SER A 36 20.24 6.31 -2.00
N ASP A 37 21.30 5.50 -1.90
CA ASP A 37 21.51 4.35 -2.78
C ASP A 37 20.50 3.23 -2.52
N GLU A 38 20.14 2.97 -1.26
CA GLU A 38 19.09 2.01 -0.93
C GLU A 38 17.72 2.45 -1.44
N LYS A 39 17.37 3.73 -1.28
CA LYS A 39 16.12 4.28 -1.81
C LYS A 39 16.05 4.14 -3.33
N LYS A 40 17.16 4.43 -4.01
CA LYS A 40 17.28 4.26 -5.46
C LYS A 40 17.14 2.80 -5.87
N ALA A 41 17.84 1.89 -5.20
CA ALA A 41 17.77 0.46 -5.50
C ALA A 41 16.35 -0.11 -5.33
N LEU A 42 15.62 0.30 -4.28
CA LEU A 42 14.25 -0.13 -4.08
C LEU A 42 13.32 0.42 -5.18
N SER A 43 13.46 1.70 -5.55
CA SER A 43 12.69 2.32 -6.65
C SER A 43 12.97 1.67 -8.00
N THR A 44 14.24 1.40 -8.31
CA THR A 44 14.64 0.70 -9.54
C THR A 44 14.03 -0.69 -9.58
N SER A 45 14.17 -1.45 -8.49
CA SER A 45 13.62 -2.81 -8.40
C SER A 45 12.09 -2.81 -8.56
N LEU A 46 11.39 -1.88 -7.92
CA LEU A 46 9.94 -1.73 -8.07
C LEU A 46 9.55 -1.47 -9.53
N ASN A 47 10.23 -0.52 -10.18
CA ASN A 47 9.95 -0.17 -11.57
C ASN A 47 10.19 -1.35 -12.53
N GLU A 48 11.29 -2.08 -12.35
CA GLU A 48 11.60 -3.29 -13.12
C GLU A 48 10.50 -4.35 -12.99
N LYS A 49 10.02 -4.60 -11.75
CA LYS A 49 8.95 -5.59 -11.54
C LYS A 49 7.60 -5.12 -12.08
N TYR A 50 7.30 -3.84 -11.97
CA TYR A 50 6.09 -3.26 -12.55
C TYR A 50 6.10 -3.36 -14.08
N GLN A 51 7.23 -3.03 -14.71
CA GLN A 51 7.40 -3.18 -16.15
C GLN A 51 7.29 -4.64 -16.59
N ALA A 52 7.96 -5.57 -15.90
CA ALA A 52 7.86 -7.00 -16.21
C ALA A 52 6.41 -7.53 -16.11
N TYR A 53 5.63 -7.03 -15.16
CA TYR A 53 4.21 -7.39 -15.06
C TYR A 53 3.38 -6.82 -16.23
N GLN A 54 3.57 -5.55 -16.58
CA GLN A 54 2.91 -4.94 -17.74
C GLN A 54 3.25 -5.65 -19.06
N ASP A 55 4.53 -5.95 -19.27
CA ASP A 55 5.02 -6.63 -20.48
C ASP A 55 4.46 -8.05 -20.56
N CYS A 56 4.37 -8.76 -19.43
CA CYS A 56 3.69 -10.05 -19.36
C CYS A 56 2.21 -9.93 -19.75
N MET A 57 1.49 -9.00 -19.13
CA MET A 57 0.05 -8.81 -19.38
C MET A 57 -0.22 -8.48 -20.86
N ALA A 58 0.62 -7.64 -21.46
CA ALA A 58 0.59 -7.34 -22.88
C ALA A 58 0.81 -8.60 -23.72
N SER A 59 1.91 -9.32 -23.48
CA SER A 59 2.27 -10.51 -24.26
C SER A 59 1.21 -11.61 -24.16
N GLU A 60 0.71 -11.92 -22.96
CA GLU A 60 -0.33 -12.92 -22.78
C GLU A 60 -1.66 -12.48 -23.42
N SER A 61 -2.00 -11.19 -23.37
CA SER A 61 -3.21 -10.70 -24.05
C SER A 61 -3.09 -10.80 -25.58
N ASP A 62 -1.92 -10.49 -26.14
CA ASP A 62 -1.66 -10.58 -27.58
C ASP A 62 -1.82 -12.04 -28.06
N ARG A 63 -1.42 -13.02 -27.23
CA ARG A 63 -1.62 -14.45 -27.53
C ARG A 63 -3.09 -14.84 -27.67
N PHE A 64 -4.02 -14.16 -27.01
CA PHE A 64 -5.46 -14.47 -27.11
C PHE A 64 -6.25 -13.47 -27.98
N SER A 65 -5.63 -12.37 -28.42
CA SER A 65 -6.28 -11.28 -29.16
C SER A 65 -7.08 -11.75 -30.40
N HIS A 66 -6.55 -12.75 -31.11
CA HIS A 66 -7.13 -13.35 -32.30
C HIS A 66 -8.37 -14.24 -32.06
N ILE A 67 -8.67 -14.60 -30.81
CA ILE A 67 -9.83 -15.41 -30.45
C ILE A 67 -11.06 -14.51 -30.39
N THR A 68 -11.71 -14.28 -31.53
CA THR A 68 -12.84 -13.35 -31.67
C THR A 68 -14.08 -13.76 -30.89
N SER A 69 -14.23 -15.04 -30.55
CA SER A 69 -15.31 -15.55 -29.70
C SER A 69 -15.13 -15.20 -28.22
N ALA A 70 -13.92 -14.87 -27.77
CA ALA A 70 -13.65 -14.43 -26.41
C ALA A 70 -13.84 -12.91 -26.28
N SER A 71 -14.51 -12.48 -25.22
CA SER A 71 -14.63 -11.06 -24.90
C SER A 71 -13.25 -10.46 -24.53
N PRO A 72 -13.01 -9.17 -24.76
CA PRO A 72 -11.78 -8.51 -24.29
C PRO A 72 -11.52 -8.68 -22.79
N SER A 73 -12.58 -8.71 -21.97
CA SER A 73 -12.48 -8.98 -20.54
C SER A 73 -12.03 -10.40 -20.21
N ASP A 74 -12.49 -11.40 -20.97
CA ASP A 74 -12.05 -12.79 -20.79
C ASP A 74 -10.57 -12.95 -21.18
N ILE A 75 -10.14 -12.26 -22.24
CA ILE A 75 -8.73 -12.22 -22.64
C ILE A 75 -7.88 -11.58 -21.55
N ALA A 76 -8.30 -10.43 -21.01
CA ALA A 76 -7.59 -9.76 -19.92
C ALA A 76 -7.52 -10.65 -18.66
N LYS A 77 -8.59 -11.39 -18.35
CA LYS A 77 -8.61 -12.37 -17.26
C LYS A 77 -7.66 -13.54 -17.51
N GLY A 78 -7.63 -14.07 -18.73
CA GLY A 78 -6.67 -15.10 -19.14
C GLY A 78 -5.23 -14.64 -19.03
N ALA A 79 -4.94 -13.42 -19.51
CA ALA A 79 -3.62 -12.81 -19.40
C ALA A 79 -3.19 -12.63 -17.93
N GLN A 80 -4.10 -12.16 -17.08
CA GLN A 80 -3.83 -12.02 -15.65
C GLN A 80 -3.49 -13.35 -14.98
N ALA A 81 -4.23 -14.42 -15.31
CA ALA A 81 -3.93 -15.75 -14.80
C ALA A 81 -2.56 -16.26 -15.26
N GLY A 82 -2.18 -16.01 -16.52
CA GLY A 82 -0.85 -16.32 -17.05
C GLY A 82 0.28 -15.53 -16.39
N CYS A 83 -0.01 -14.31 -15.93
CA CYS A 83 0.96 -13.38 -15.36
C CYS A 83 0.98 -13.31 -13.83
N GLU A 84 0.32 -14.23 -13.13
CA GLU A 84 0.21 -14.23 -11.66
C GLU A 84 1.58 -14.23 -10.96
N ALA A 85 2.56 -14.96 -11.49
CA ALA A 85 3.92 -14.98 -10.93
C ALA A 85 4.64 -13.62 -11.07
N ALA A 86 4.44 -12.93 -12.19
CA ALA A 86 4.98 -11.59 -12.41
C ALA A 86 4.29 -10.58 -11.47
N PHE A 87 2.97 -10.68 -11.33
CA PHE A 87 2.21 -9.86 -10.39
C PHE A 87 2.69 -10.04 -8.95
N LYS A 88 2.84 -11.29 -8.46
CA LYS A 88 3.37 -11.55 -7.10
C LYS A 88 4.76 -10.99 -6.88
N SER A 89 5.60 -11.00 -7.92
CA SER A 89 6.94 -10.40 -7.86
C SER A 89 6.88 -8.88 -7.72
N TYR A 90 5.97 -8.23 -8.45
CA TYR A 90 5.67 -6.80 -8.31
C TYR A 90 5.08 -6.48 -6.92
N GLN A 91 4.06 -7.21 -6.47
CA GLN A 91 3.46 -7.02 -5.14
C GLN A 91 4.52 -7.10 -4.04
N LYS A 92 5.40 -8.10 -4.07
CA LYS A 92 6.49 -8.23 -3.11
C LYS A 92 7.44 -7.02 -3.14
N ALA A 93 7.72 -6.46 -4.32
CA ALA A 93 8.54 -5.27 -4.46
C ALA A 93 7.84 -4.02 -3.88
N VAL A 94 6.53 -3.86 -4.12
CA VAL A 94 5.70 -2.79 -3.51
C VAL A 94 5.73 -2.90 -1.99
N THR A 95 5.46 -4.09 -1.44
CA THR A 95 5.49 -4.31 0.02
C THR A 95 6.85 -3.97 0.59
N LYS A 96 7.94 -4.39 -0.08
CA LYS A 96 9.31 -4.07 0.35
C LYS A 96 9.56 -2.56 0.34
N GLN A 97 9.12 -1.85 -0.70
CA GLN A 97 9.25 -0.40 -0.79
C GLN A 97 8.51 0.27 0.38
N PHE A 98 7.22 -0.02 0.56
CA PHE A 98 6.38 0.64 1.56
C PHE A 98 6.83 0.37 3.00
N THR A 99 7.28 -0.86 3.28
CA THR A 99 7.74 -1.23 4.62
C THR A 99 9.13 -0.71 4.95
N ALA A 100 9.96 -0.39 3.95
CA ALA A 100 11.32 0.09 4.17
C ALA A 100 11.40 1.49 4.80
N PHE A 101 10.35 2.33 4.65
CA PHE A 101 10.33 3.71 5.17
C PHE A 101 9.64 3.87 6.52
N VAL A 102 9.10 2.78 7.08
CA VAL A 102 8.36 2.83 8.35
C VAL A 102 9.09 2.05 9.41
N SER A 103 8.91 2.46 10.66
CA SER A 103 9.35 1.66 11.80
C SER A 103 8.49 0.41 11.96
N SER A 104 8.93 -0.52 12.81
CA SER A 104 8.22 -1.78 13.06
C SER A 104 6.74 -1.57 13.44
N ALA A 105 6.43 -0.54 14.21
CA ALA A 105 5.06 -0.20 14.62
C ALA A 105 4.14 0.18 13.44
N GLY A 106 4.70 0.71 12.34
CA GLY A 106 3.96 1.10 11.14
C GLY A 106 3.90 0.03 10.04
N GLN A 107 4.54 -1.13 10.23
CA GLN A 107 4.67 -2.13 9.16
C GLN A 107 3.33 -2.72 8.72
N ALA A 108 2.40 -2.98 9.65
CA ALA A 108 1.10 -3.55 9.32
C ALA A 108 0.28 -2.60 8.42
N GLU A 109 0.26 -1.30 8.75
CA GLU A 109 -0.41 -0.30 7.93
C GLU A 109 0.29 -0.13 6.56
N ALA A 110 1.62 -0.10 6.54
CA ALA A 110 2.39 -0.02 5.30
C ALA A 110 2.15 -1.23 4.39
N GLN A 111 2.03 -2.44 4.95
CA GLN A 111 1.65 -3.65 4.20
C GLN A 111 0.24 -3.52 3.62
N SER A 112 -0.74 -3.09 4.41
CA SER A 112 -2.12 -2.89 3.92
C SER A 112 -2.16 -1.87 2.77
N ARG A 113 -1.42 -0.77 2.88
CA ARG A 113 -1.31 0.24 1.80
C ARG A 113 -0.58 -0.31 0.57
N ALA A 114 0.43 -1.15 0.76
CA ALA A 114 1.13 -1.81 -0.34
C ALA A 114 0.23 -2.79 -1.10
N ASP A 115 -0.59 -3.57 -0.39
CA ASP A 115 -1.54 -4.50 -1.01
C ASP A 115 -2.62 -3.75 -1.80
N GLN A 116 -3.12 -2.64 -1.25
CA GLN A 116 -4.05 -1.78 -1.97
C GLN A 116 -3.42 -1.20 -3.24
N HIS A 117 -2.20 -0.65 -3.13
CA HIS A 117 -1.47 -0.13 -4.28
C HIS A 117 -1.25 -1.20 -5.36
N ALA A 118 -0.88 -2.42 -4.97
CA ALA A 118 -0.70 -3.51 -5.91
C ALA A 118 -2.03 -3.92 -6.57
N SER A 119 -3.14 -3.91 -5.83
CA SER A 119 -4.48 -4.18 -6.39
C SER A 119 -4.92 -3.11 -7.38
N ASP A 120 -4.75 -1.83 -7.04
CA ASP A 120 -5.11 -0.72 -7.91
C ASP A 120 -4.30 -0.76 -9.23
N ALA A 121 -3.00 -1.06 -9.13
CA ALA A 121 -2.13 -1.23 -10.29
C ALA A 121 -2.54 -2.41 -11.17
N LYS A 122 -2.94 -3.53 -10.56
CA LYS A 122 -3.48 -4.71 -11.27
C LYS A 122 -4.75 -4.36 -12.03
N ASP A 123 -5.70 -3.66 -11.41
CA ASP A 123 -6.95 -3.26 -12.04
C ASP A 123 -6.73 -2.24 -13.16
N HIS A 124 -5.79 -1.32 -12.98
CA HIS A 124 -5.36 -0.38 -14.02
C HIS A 124 -4.79 -1.10 -15.25
N ILE A 125 -3.86 -2.04 -15.06
CA ILE A 125 -3.26 -2.81 -16.16
C ILE A 125 -4.31 -3.69 -16.85
N TRP A 126 -5.22 -4.29 -16.09
CA TRP A 126 -6.33 -5.06 -16.65
C TRP A 126 -7.20 -4.21 -17.59
N GLY A 127 -7.57 -3.00 -17.18
CA GLY A 127 -8.30 -2.05 -18.03
C GLY A 127 -7.53 -1.66 -19.30
N HIS A 128 -6.22 -1.41 -19.17
CA HIS A 128 -5.35 -1.10 -20.31
C HIS A 128 -5.28 -2.25 -21.33
N VAL A 129 -5.21 -3.50 -20.86
CA VAL A 129 -5.24 -4.68 -21.74
C VAL A 129 -6.57 -4.78 -22.49
N ILE A 130 -7.70 -4.54 -21.84
CA ILE A 130 -9.01 -4.54 -22.50
C ILE A 130 -9.04 -3.52 -23.63
N GLN A 131 -8.60 -2.29 -23.35
CA GLN A 131 -8.56 -1.23 -24.35
C GLN A 131 -7.65 -1.61 -25.52
N ARG A 132 -6.49 -2.21 -25.25
CA ARG A 132 -5.57 -2.70 -26.29
C ARG A 132 -6.24 -3.73 -27.21
N VAL A 133 -6.91 -4.73 -26.64
CA VAL A 133 -7.61 -5.78 -27.40
C VAL A 133 -8.75 -5.18 -28.23
N LEU A 134 -9.50 -4.21 -27.68
CA LEU A 134 -10.54 -3.50 -28.41
C LEU A 134 -9.99 -2.75 -29.63
N ILE A 135 -8.81 -2.13 -29.52
CA ILE A 135 -8.15 -1.42 -30.63
C ILE A 135 -7.63 -2.41 -31.68
N GLN A 136 -7.04 -3.54 -31.28
CA GLN A 136 -6.51 -4.55 -32.20
C GLN A 136 -7.58 -5.23 -33.07
N ARG A 137 -8.85 -5.16 -32.66
CA ARG A 137 -9.98 -5.79 -33.35
C ARG A 137 -10.75 -4.85 -34.28
N GLN A 138 -10.37 -3.58 -34.32
CA GLN A 138 -10.92 -2.59 -35.26
C GLN A 138 -10.16 -2.64 -36.57
#